data_AF-A0A2S6QNP5-F1
#
_entry.id   AF-A0A2S6QNP5-F1
#
_cell.length_a   1.000
_cell.length_b   1.000
_cell.length_c   1.000
_cell.angle_alpha   90.00
_cell.angle_beta   90.00
_cell.angle_gamma   90.00
#
_symmetry.space_group_name_H-M   'P 1'
#
loop_
_entity.id
_entity.type
_entity.pdbx_description
1 polymer ?
#
loop_
_entity_poly.entity_id
_entity_poly.type
_entity_poly.pdbx_seq_one_letter_code
_entity_poly.pdbx_strand_id
1 'polypeptide(L)' 'MSLTFTRMHPCFFATVSDVDLASPFGNDILVEILNGFAEHSVLLFRNQTLDDNSQIAFSERIGPLEKNVTAT' A
#
# COMPACT_ATOMS: atom_id res chain seq x y z
N MET A 1 8.91 12.93 1.58
CA MET A 1 7.61 13.45 1.05
C MET A 1 6.55 13.03 2.07
N SER A 2 5.41 13.71 2.19
CA SER A 2 4.30 13.25 3.06
C SER A 2 3.14 12.84 2.19
N LEU A 3 2.47 11.75 2.56
CA LEU A 3 1.27 11.24 1.91
C LEU A 3 0.06 12.07 2.34
N THR A 4 -0.89 12.25 1.42
CA THR A 4 -2.18 12.85 1.76
C THR A 4 -3.23 11.77 1.93
N PHE A 5 -3.89 11.74 3.10
CA PHE A 5 -5.00 10.84 3.40
C PHE A 5 -6.33 11.60 3.38
N THR A 6 -7.31 11.10 2.62
CA THR A 6 -8.69 11.61 2.65
C THR A 6 -9.60 10.51 3.17
N ARG A 7 -10.16 10.72 4.38
CA ARG A 7 -11.10 9.78 4.98
C ARG A 7 -12.39 9.72 4.17
N MET A 8 -12.77 8.52 3.76
CA MET A 8 -13.93 8.28 2.92
C MET A 8 -15.11 7.69 3.67
N HIS A 9 -14.88 7.09 4.85
CA HIS A 9 -15.94 6.55 5.67
C HIS A 9 -15.68 6.80 7.19
N PRO A 10 -16.74 6.99 8.01
CA PRO A 10 -16.56 7.34 9.42
C PRO A 10 -15.87 6.27 10.27
N CYS A 11 -15.93 4.99 9.89
CA CYS A 11 -15.37 3.90 10.71
C CYS A 11 -14.08 3.29 10.16
N PHE A 12 -13.81 3.45 8.87
CA PHE A 12 -12.67 2.86 8.18
C PHE A 12 -12.51 3.59 6.83
N PHE A 13 -11.56 3.16 6.01
CA PHE A 13 -11.35 3.57 4.63
C PHE A 13 -10.90 5.02 4.40
N ALA A 14 -9.74 5.17 3.74
CA ALA A 14 -9.25 6.43 3.21
C ALA A 14 -8.67 6.25 1.79
N THR A 15 -8.72 7.31 0.98
CA THR A 15 -7.89 7.38 -0.23
C THR A 15 -6.54 8.00 0.09
N VAL A 16 -5.49 7.55 -0.59
CA VAL A 16 -4.13 8.05 -0.43
C VAL A 16 -3.63 8.60 -1.76
N SER A 17 -2.98 9.77 -1.73
CA SER A 17 -2.32 10.39 -2.88
C SER A 17 -0.85 10.69 -2.60
N ASP A 18 -0.17 11.22 -3.61
CA ASP A 18 1.23 11.68 -3.53
C ASP A 18 2.26 10.55 -3.39
N VAL A 19 1.90 9.35 -3.89
CA VAL A 19 2.79 8.20 -4.01
C VAL A 19 2.51 7.39 -5.28
N ASP A 20 3.60 6.88 -5.87
CA ASP A 20 3.58 5.84 -6.89
C ASP A 20 4.12 4.55 -6.27
N LEU A 21 3.27 3.55 -6.14
CA LEU A 21 3.60 2.24 -5.57
C LEU A 21 4.36 1.35 -6.56
N ALA A 22 4.32 1.68 -7.86
CA ALA A 22 5.05 0.94 -8.88
C ALA A 22 6.55 1.25 -8.90
N SER A 23 6.95 2.37 -8.29
CA SER A 23 8.33 2.84 -8.23
C SER A 23 8.94 2.65 -6.83
N PRO A 24 10.26 2.50 -6.68
CA PRO A 24 10.90 2.47 -5.38
C PRO A 24 10.64 3.76 -4.58
N PHE A 25 10.23 3.62 -3.32
CA PHE A 25 10.03 4.73 -2.37
C PHE A 25 10.75 4.46 -1.05
N GLY A 26 11.03 5.51 -0.27
CA GLY A 26 11.76 5.39 0.99
C GLY A 26 11.02 4.62 2.10
N ASN A 27 11.72 4.29 3.18
CA ASN A 27 11.11 3.63 4.35
C ASN A 27 10.22 4.58 5.15
N ASP A 28 10.46 5.88 5.07
CA ASP A 28 9.61 6.94 5.63
C ASP A 28 8.18 6.85 5.09
N ILE A 29 8.04 6.73 3.77
CA ILE A 29 6.73 6.58 3.10
C ILE A 29 6.06 5.26 3.49
N LEU A 30 6.82 4.16 3.60
CA LEU A 30 6.26 2.88 4.04
C LEU A 30 5.69 2.97 5.47
N VAL A 31 6.41 3.61 6.39
CA VAL A 31 5.94 3.84 7.76
C VAL A 31 4.64 4.67 7.76
N GLU A 32 4.55 5.69 6.91
CA GLU A 32 3.34 6.51 6.77
C GLU A 32 2.16 5.69 6.22
N ILE A 33 2.38 4.82 5.22
CA ILE A 33 1.37 3.88 4.72
C ILE A 33 0.89 2.95 5.84
N LEU A 34 1.80 2.34 6.60
CA LEU A 34 1.46 1.40 7.67
C LEU A 34 0.69 2.09 8.81
N ASN A 35 1.05 3.32 9.17
CA ASN A 35 0.32 4.11 10.16
C ASN A 35 -1.09 4.46 9.65
N GLY A 36 -1.20 4.90 8.39
CA GLY A 36 -2.51 5.16 7.77
C GLY A 36 -3.37 3.90 7.67
N PHE A 37 -2.76 2.74 7.43
CA PHE A 37 -3.45 1.45 7.44
C PHE A 37 -3.93 1.09 8.84
N ALA A 38 -3.12 1.29 9.89
CA ALA A 38 -3.52 1.04 11.27
C ALA A 38 -4.72 1.93 11.69
N GLU A 39 -4.80 3.17 11.21
CA GLU A 39 -5.90 4.09 11.50
C GLU A 39 -7.17 3.79 10.68
N HIS A 40 -7.02 3.52 9.37
CA HIS A 40 -8.14 3.47 8.44
C HIS A 40 -8.53 2.05 8.02
N SER A 41 -7.74 1.03 8.34
CA SER A 41 -7.92 -0.39 7.97
C SER A 41 -7.94 -0.73 6.48
N VAL A 42 -8.32 0.21 5.61
CA VAL A 42 -8.36 0.07 4.15
C VAL A 42 -7.85 1.36 3.53
N LEU A 43 -6.89 1.24 2.62
CA LEU A 43 -6.33 2.35 1.87
C LEU A 43 -6.56 2.14 0.38
N LEU A 44 -7.06 3.15 -0.32
CA LEU A 44 -7.18 3.15 -1.79
C LEU A 44 -6.16 4.09 -2.40
N PHE A 45 -5.27 3.50 -3.20
CA PHE A 45 -4.31 4.21 -4.05
C PHE A 45 -4.85 4.23 -5.47
N ARG A 46 -5.23 5.40 -5.98
CA ARG A 46 -5.74 5.54 -7.35
C ARG A 46 -4.59 5.66 -8.35
N ASN A 47 -4.89 5.35 -9.61
CA ASN A 47 -3.99 5.53 -10.75
C ASN A 47 -2.65 4.77 -10.63
N GLN A 48 -2.67 3.60 -9.99
CA GLN A 48 -1.53 2.71 -9.89
C GLN A 48 -1.59 1.70 -11.03
N THR A 49 -0.56 1.67 -11.87
CA THR A 49 -0.36 0.58 -12.83
C THR A 49 0.72 -0.32 -12.27
N LEU A 50 0.30 -1.42 -11.63
CA LEU A 50 1.20 -2.42 -11.08
C LEU A 50 1.25 -3.61 -12.01
N ASP A 51 2.43 -3.91 -12.54
CA ASP A 51 2.73 -5.21 -13.14
C ASP A 51 3.06 -6.23 -12.03
N ASP A 52 3.23 -7.51 -12.39
CA ASP A 52 3.49 -8.56 -11.42
C ASP A 52 4.73 -8.27 -10.57
N ASN A 53 5.80 -7.73 -11.17
CA ASN A 53 7.05 -7.43 -10.48
C ASN A 53 6.89 -6.31 -9.46
N SER A 54 6.25 -5.20 -9.85
CA SER A 54 6.02 -4.07 -8.95
C SER A 54 5.01 -4.40 -7.86
N GLN A 55 4.00 -5.23 -8.16
CA GLN A 55 3.07 -5.73 -7.14
C GLN A 55 3.78 -6.59 -6.09
N ILE A 56 4.63 -7.54 -6.51
CA ILE A 56 5.46 -8.37 -5.63
C ILE A 56 6.39 -7.48 -4.80
N ALA A 57 7.12 -6.57 -5.44
CA ALA A 57 8.09 -5.70 -4.79
C ALA A 57 7.44 -4.80 -3.73
N PHE A 58 6.27 -4.21 -4.01
CA PHE A 58 5.52 -3.44 -3.02
C PHE A 58 5.06 -4.31 -1.85
N SER A 59 4.49 -5.49 -2.14
CA SER A 59 3.94 -6.39 -1.13
C SER A 59 5.01 -6.92 -0.17
N GLU A 60 6.21 -7.25 -0.67
CA GLU A 60 7.36 -7.68 0.14
C GLU A 60 7.84 -6.64 1.16
N ARG A 61 7.59 -5.36 0.88
CA ARG A 61 7.93 -4.28 1.81
C ARG A 61 6.97 -4.21 2.99
N ILE A 62 5.74 -4.65 2.82
CA ILE A 62 4.75 -4.71 3.91
C ILE A 62 5.06 -5.90 4.83
N GLY A 63 5.44 -7.04 4.25
CA GLY A 63 5.79 -8.24 5.00
C GLY A 63 6.08 -9.44 4.10
N PRO A 64 6.31 -10.63 4.71
CA PRO A 64 6.54 -11.85 3.96
C PRO A 64 5.36 -12.18 3.04
N LEU A 65 5.64 -12.55 1.79
CA LEU A 65 4.61 -13.00 0.86
C LEU A 65 4.08 -14.37 1.25
N GLU A 66 2.75 -14.48 1.30
CA GLU A 66 2.06 -15.76 1.35
C GLU A 66 2.30 -16.53 0.04
N LYS A 67 2.80 -17.76 0.15
CA LYS A 67 3.07 -18.61 -1.00
C LYS A 67 1.89 -19.55 -1.21
N ASN A 68 1.20 -19.40 -2.33
CA ASN A 68 0.23 -20.41 -2.77
C ASN A 68 1.00 -21.67 -3.17
N VAL A 69 0.99 -22.70 -2.32
CA VAL A 69 1.37 -24.05 -2.74
C VAL A 69 0.19 -24.59 -3.53
N THR A 70 0.21 -24.41 -4.85
CA THR A 70 -0.67 -25.21 -5.71
C THR A 70 -0.31 -26.67 -5.46
N ALA A 71 -1.21 -27.41 -4.82
CA ALA A 71 -1.07 -28.84 -4.65
C ALA A 71 -0.97 -29.47 -6.04
N THR A 72 0.22 -29.95 -6.37
CA THR A 72 0.47 -30.90 -7.47
C THR A 72 -0.30 -32.19 -7.25
#